data_AF-A0A0G0AZC0-F1
#
_entry.id   AF-A0A0G0AZC0-F1
#
_cell.length_a   1.000
_cell.length_b   1.000
_cell.length_c   1.000
_cell.angle_alpha   90.00
_cell.angle_beta   90.00
_cell.angle_gamma   90.00
#
_symmetry.space_group_name_H-M   'P 1'
#
loop_
_entity.id
_entity.type
_entity.pdbx_description
1 polymer ?
#
loop_
_entity_poly.entity_id
_entity_poly.type
_entity_poly.pdbx_seq_one_letter_code
_entity_poly.pdbx_strand_id
1 'polypeptide(L)' 'MCYNCGCGIPDDDMGRGVLSKGGASLVDEDFQVMATRWGMTVEEAKENSYKLLKKQFEPKDVEKKI' A
#
# COMPACT_ATOMS: atom_id res chain seq x y z
N MET A 1 11.45 -23.51 13.08
CA MET A 1 10.12 -23.68 12.45
C MET A 1 9.64 -22.31 12.00
N CYS A 2 9.45 -22.14 10.69
CA CYS A 2 9.06 -20.87 10.06
C CYS A 2 7.53 -20.75 10.12
N TYR A 3 7.00 -20.17 11.19
CA TYR A 3 5.55 -20.10 11.47
C TYR A 3 4.81 -18.98 10.71
N ASN A 4 5.44 -18.30 9.76
CA ASN A 4 4.79 -17.24 8.96
C ASN A 4 4.73 -17.51 7.45
N CYS A 5 5.17 -18.68 6.99
CA CYS A 5 5.34 -18.95 5.55
C CYS A 5 4.09 -19.46 4.84
N GLY A 6 2.89 -19.39 5.45
CA GLY A 6 1.66 -19.89 4.82
C GLY A 6 1.62 -21.40 4.55
N CYS A 7 2.63 -22.16 5.01
CA CYS A 7 2.70 -23.62 4.84
C CYS A 7 1.69 -24.31 5.77
N GLY A 8 0.40 -24.25 5.45
CA GLY A 8 -0.63 -24.97 6.21
C GLY A 8 -2.07 -24.46 6.09
N ILE A 9 -2.33 -23.36 5.38
CA ILE A 9 -3.69 -22.87 5.15
C ILE A 9 -3.95 -22.93 3.64
N PRO A 10 -4.67 -23.96 3.15
CA PRO A 10 -4.88 -24.19 1.71
C PRO A 10 -5.58 -23.02 1.00
N ASP A 11 -6.37 -22.24 1.75
CA ASP A 11 -7.21 -21.16 1.24
C ASP A 11 -6.70 -19.76 1.64
N ASP A 12 -5.53 -19.66 2.29
CA ASP A 12 -4.86 -18.37 2.55
C ASP A 12 -3.96 -18.08 1.36
N ASP A 13 -4.56 -17.54 0.30
CA ASP A 13 -3.78 -16.95 -0.78
C ASP A 13 -2.91 -15.86 -0.14
N MET A 14 -1.61 -16.13 -0.06
CA MET A 14 -0.60 -15.18 0.39
C MET A 14 -0.66 -13.86 -0.41
N GLY A 15 -1.43 -13.80 -1.51
CA GLY A 15 -2.02 -12.59 -2.04
C GLY A 15 -3.32 -12.22 -1.30
N ARG A 16 -3.27 -11.21 -0.44
CA ARG A 16 -4.45 -10.66 0.28
C ARG A 16 -5.52 -10.03 -0.63
N GLY A 17 -5.59 -10.37 -1.91
CA GLY A 17 -6.49 -9.80 -2.91
C GLY A 17 -6.15 -8.34 -3.26
N VAL A 18 -6.67 -7.88 -4.39
CA VAL A 18 -6.48 -6.50 -4.88
C VAL A 18 -7.19 -5.50 -3.96
N LEU A 19 -6.52 -4.39 -3.61
CA LEU A 19 -7.02 -3.41 -2.65
C LEU A 19 -8.39 -2.82 -3.03
N SER A 20 -8.57 -2.46 -4.30
CA SER A 20 -9.80 -1.87 -4.83
C SER A 20 -11.01 -2.81 -4.78
N LYS A 21 -10.79 -4.12 -4.61
CA LYS A 21 -11.81 -5.15 -4.49
C LYS A 21 -12.04 -5.60 -3.04
N GLY A 22 -11.50 -4.86 -2.06
CA GLY A 22 -11.61 -5.17 -0.64
C GLY A 22 -10.50 -6.07 -0.10
N GLY A 23 -9.46 -6.34 -0.90
CA GLY A 23 -8.23 -7.00 -0.46
C GLY A 23 -7.25 -6.04 0.23
N ALA A 24 -6.01 -6.48 0.43
CA ALA A 24 -4.95 -5.71 1.07
C ALA A 24 -3.64 -5.64 0.26
N SER A 25 -3.62 -6.13 -0.97
CA SER A 25 -2.49 -5.99 -1.89
C SER A 25 -2.69 -4.78 -2.78
N LEU A 26 -1.85 -3.75 -2.60
CA LEU A 26 -1.81 -2.59 -3.50
C LEU A 26 -1.06 -2.96 -4.78
N VAL A 27 -1.76 -2.98 -5.91
CA VAL A 27 -1.23 -3.34 -7.24
C VAL A 27 -1.53 -2.25 -8.28
N ASP A 28 -1.01 -2.41 -9.51
CA ASP A 28 -1.17 -1.42 -10.58
C ASP A 28 -2.64 -1.13 -10.95
N GLU A 29 -3.53 -2.13 -10.91
CA GLU A 29 -4.96 -1.94 -11.14
C GLU A 29 -5.57 -0.93 -10.14
N ASP A 30 -5.09 -0.92 -8.90
CA ASP A 30 -5.59 0.01 -7.87
C ASP A 30 -5.24 1.46 -8.20
N PHE A 31 -4.07 1.70 -8.80
CA PHE A 31 -3.69 3.04 -9.24
C PHE A 31 -4.56 3.54 -10.38
N GLN A 32 -5.09 2.67 -11.24
CA GLN A 32 -6.07 3.04 -12.26
C GLN A 32 -7.41 3.45 -11.64
N VAL A 33 -7.87 2.70 -10.63
CA VAL A 33 -9.09 3.02 -9.89
C VAL A 33 -8.92 4.34 -9.13
N MET A 34 -7.78 4.54 -8.46
CA MET A 34 -7.46 5.78 -7.74
C MET A 34 -7.40 6.98 -8.69
N ALA A 35 -6.67 6.86 -9.80
CA ALA A 35 -6.57 7.91 -10.82
C ALA A 35 -7.95 8.35 -11.32
N THR A 36 -8.82 7.38 -11.65
CA THR A 36 -10.21 7.65 -12.08
C THR A 36 -11.01 8.37 -10.99
N ARG A 37 -10.94 7.90 -9.74
CA ARG A 37 -11.70 8.48 -8.62
C ARG A 37 -11.18 9.87 -8.23
N TRP A 38 -9.90 10.13 -8.42
CA TRP A 38 -9.26 11.40 -8.06
C TRP A 38 -9.20 12.39 -9.23
N GLY A 39 -9.64 12.00 -10.42
CA GLY A 39 -9.65 12.86 -11.59
C GLY A 39 -8.24 13.26 -12.07
N MET A 40 -7.28 12.35 -11.95
CA MET A 40 -5.88 12.55 -12.33
C MET A 40 -5.36 11.39 -13.19
N THR A 41 -4.14 11.49 -13.69
CA THR A 41 -3.46 10.40 -14.41
C THR A 41 -2.98 9.30 -13.44
N VAL A 42 -2.69 8.11 -13.99
CA VAL A 42 -2.17 6.98 -13.19
C VAL A 42 -0.80 7.34 -12.61
N GLU A 43 0.03 8.02 -13.38
CA GLU A 43 1.34 8.52 -12.99
C GLU A 43 1.23 9.51 -11.82
N GLU A 44 0.32 10.49 -11.91
CA GLU A 44 0.07 11.43 -10.81
C GLU A 44 -0.44 10.72 -9.55
N ALA A 45 -1.31 9.72 -9.70
CA ALA A 45 -1.81 8.94 -8.56
C ALA A 45 -0.67 8.16 -7.85
N LYS A 46 0.26 7.58 -8.62
CA LYS A 46 1.45 6.92 -8.09
C LYS A 46 2.38 7.91 -7.40
N GLU A 47 2.66 9.05 -8.03
CA GLU A 47 3.55 10.08 -7.48
C GLU A 47 2.99 10.66 -6.17
N ASN A 48 1.69 10.97 -6.13
CA ASN A 48 1.02 11.49 -4.95
C ASN A 48 1.04 10.47 -3.80
N SER A 49 0.77 9.20 -4.09
CA SER A 49 0.84 8.11 -3.10
C SER A 49 2.24 7.96 -2.54
N TYR A 50 3.27 8.01 -3.40
CA TYR A 50 4.67 7.98 -2.97
C TYR A 50 5.04 9.15 -2.06
N LYS A 51 4.66 10.39 -2.42
CA LYS A 51 4.92 11.59 -1.61
C LYS A 51 4.27 11.50 -0.23
N LEU A 52 3.03 11.03 -0.15
CA LEU A 52 2.30 10.84 1.11
C LEU A 52 3.00 9.83 2.02
N LEU A 53 3.34 8.66 1.48
CA LEU A 53 4.04 7.62 2.24
C LEU A 53 5.42 8.11 2.68
N LYS A 54 6.18 8.74 1.79
CA LYS A 54 7.49 9.29 2.12
C LYS A 54 7.41 10.29 3.28
N LYS A 55 6.46 11.23 3.25
CA LYS A 55 6.25 12.20 4.34
C LYS A 55 5.90 11.53 5.67
N GLN A 56 5.19 10.40 5.65
CA GLN A 56 4.84 9.67 6.87
C GLN A 56 6.06 8.99 7.51
N PHE A 57 7.04 8.58 6.70
CA PHE A 57 8.27 7.91 7.14
C PHE A 57 9.48 8.84 7.25
N GLU A 58 9.38 10.09 6.79
CA GLU A 58 10.36 11.12 7.11
C GLU A 58 10.45 11.24 8.63
N PRO A 59 11.66 11.18 9.21
CA PRO A 59 11.83 11.39 10.63
C PRO A 59 11.22 12.76 10.94
N LYS A 60 10.10 12.75 11.67
CA LYS A 60 9.75 13.94 12.45
C LYS A 60 10.91 14.04 13.41
N ASP A 61 11.68 15.12 13.36
CA ASP A 61 12.60 15.46 14.44
C ASP A 61 11.76 15.47 15.71
N VAL A 62 11.72 14.31 16.38
CA VAL A 62 11.16 14.16 17.71
C VAL A 62 12.03 15.09 18.51
N GLU A 63 11.47 16.23 18.89
CA GLU A 63 12.10 17.22 19.73
C GLU A 63 12.88 16.48 20.82
N LYS A 64 14.21 16.43 20.67
CA LYS A 64 15.13 16.18 21.77
C LYS A 64 15.00 17.39 22.69
N LYS A 65 13.92 17.43 23.47
CA LYS A 65 13.78 18.33 24.60
C LYS A 65 14.02 17.52 25.87
N ILE A 66 15.28 17.61 26.29
CA ILE A 66 15.80 17.65 27.67
C ILE A 66 15.48 16.44 28.55
#